data_AF-A0A2H3CGE7-F1
#
_entry.id   AF-A0A2H3CGE7-F1
#
_cell.length_a   1.000
_cell.length_b   1.000
_cell.length_c   1.000
_cell.angle_alpha   90.00
_cell.angle_beta   90.00
_cell.angle_gamma   90.00
#
_symmetry.space_group_name_H-M   'P 1'
#
loop_
_entity.id
_entity.type
_entity.pdbx_description
1 polymer ?
#
loop_
_entity_poly.entity_id
_entity_poly.type
_entity_poly.pdbx_seq_one_letter_code
_entity_poly.pdbx_strand_id
1 'polypeptide(L)'
;MPYLARGLSLTAMSLCSGYHQVNQFGPDNDYEEESIFYITLELGNVEPSLIPSCDSYYLVGLDTSTPFIELAGTVLKGRHETLLGTELLFSGACVLVAC
;
A
#
# COMPACT_ATOMS: atom_id res chain seq x y z
N MET A 1 -32.62 12.87 36.47
CA MET A 1 -33.84 12.06 36.28
C MET A 1 -34.98 13.01 35.92
N PRO A 2 -35.90 12.68 34.99
CA PRO A 2 -35.73 12.71 33.52
C PRO A 2 -36.94 13.41 32.83
N TYR A 3 -37.09 13.22 31.49
CA TYR A 3 -38.22 13.62 30.60
C TYR A 3 -38.26 15.11 30.18
N LEU A 4 -38.40 15.53 28.90
CA LEU A 4 -38.89 14.88 27.68
C LEU A 4 -38.45 15.68 26.43
N ALA A 5 -38.31 14.99 25.31
CA ALA A 5 -38.03 15.50 23.98
C ALA A 5 -39.15 16.38 23.41
N ARG A 6 -38.77 17.46 22.69
CA ARG A 6 -39.28 17.87 21.36
C ARG A 6 -38.85 19.31 21.06
N GLY A 7 -37.88 19.45 20.16
CA GLY A 7 -37.51 20.73 19.57
C GLY A 7 -37.08 20.50 18.13
N LEU A 8 -38.08 20.45 17.25
CA LEU A 8 -38.04 20.70 15.81
C LEU A 8 -36.77 20.28 15.06
N SER A 9 -36.87 19.18 14.32
CA SER A 9 -35.98 18.90 13.19
C SER A 9 -36.06 20.07 12.21
N LEU A 10 -35.06 20.94 12.25
CA LEU A 10 -34.75 21.83 11.14
C LEU A 10 -34.32 20.91 10.01
N THR A 11 -35.22 20.65 9.08
CA THR A 11 -34.91 20.04 7.79
C THR A 11 -33.78 20.83 7.16
N ALA A 12 -32.55 20.33 7.33
CA ALA A 12 -31.40 20.76 6.55
C ALA A 12 -31.79 20.55 5.09
N MET A 13 -32.03 21.64 4.36
CA MET A 13 -32.31 21.57 2.93
C MET A 13 -31.04 21.07 2.25
N SER A 14 -30.98 19.77 2.05
CA SER A 14 -29.97 19.13 1.25
C SER A 14 -30.22 19.51 -0.21
N LEU A 15 -29.23 20.16 -0.84
CA LEU A 15 -29.26 20.51 -2.26
C LEU A 15 -29.27 19.26 -3.17
N CYS A 16 -28.84 18.11 -2.66
CA CYS A 16 -28.76 16.83 -3.37
C CYS A 16 -29.10 15.66 -2.43
N SER A 17 -30.14 14.89 -2.74
CA SER A 17 -30.55 13.72 -1.94
C SER A 17 -29.36 12.82 -1.58
N GLY A 18 -29.20 12.52 -0.28
CA GLY A 18 -28.09 11.71 0.26
C GLY A 18 -26.88 12.51 0.77
N TYR A 19 -26.86 13.82 0.57
CA TYR A 19 -25.75 14.68 1.01
C TYR A 19 -26.19 15.65 2.11
N HIS A 20 -25.34 15.93 3.09
CA HIS A 20 -25.60 16.90 4.15
C HIS A 20 -24.65 18.09 4.02
N GLN A 21 -25.20 19.31 3.95
CA GLN A 21 -24.39 20.53 3.91
C GLN A 21 -23.72 20.76 5.27
N VAL A 22 -22.40 20.89 5.30
CA VAL A 22 -21.64 21.21 6.50
C VAL A 22 -21.14 22.66 6.43
N ASN A 23 -21.21 23.39 7.55
CA ASN A 23 -20.77 24.78 7.64
C ASN A 23 -19.27 24.90 7.98
N GLN A 24 -18.64 23.80 8.38
CA GLN A 24 -17.22 23.70 8.65
C GLN A 24 -16.81 22.23 8.50
N PHE A 25 -15.64 21.97 7.91
CA PHE A 25 -15.05 20.63 7.92
C PHE A 25 -14.58 20.29 9.34
N GLY A 26 -14.58 19.01 9.69
CA GLY A 26 -13.99 18.53 10.93
C GLY A 26 -12.49 18.83 10.98
N PRO A 27 -11.84 18.68 12.15
CA PRO A 27 -10.38 18.74 12.21
C PRO A 27 -9.78 17.75 11.20
N ASP A 28 -8.70 18.18 10.55
CA ASP A 28 -7.91 17.51 9.51
C ASP A 28 -7.19 16.22 10.02
N ASN A 29 -7.86 15.42 10.84
CA ASN A 29 -7.34 14.18 11.44
C ASN A 29 -7.77 12.92 10.68
N ASP A 30 -8.57 13.06 9.63
CA ASP A 30 -9.02 11.95 8.77
C ASP A 30 -8.14 11.78 7.51
N TYR A 31 -6.93 12.36 7.49
CA TYR A 31 -5.96 11.98 6.47
C TYR A 31 -5.45 10.58 6.79
N GLU A 32 -5.83 9.62 5.96
CA GLU A 32 -5.35 8.24 6.06
C GLU A 32 -3.82 8.24 6.08
N GLU A 33 -3.23 7.65 7.12
CA GLU A 33 -1.79 7.47 7.23
C GLU A 33 -1.26 6.78 5.95
N GLU A 34 -0.18 7.32 5.36
CA GLU A 34 0.48 6.71 4.20
C GLU A 34 0.82 5.24 4.52
N SER A 35 0.09 4.32 3.90
CA SER A 35 0.24 2.90 4.12
C SER A 35 1.46 2.39 3.37
N ILE A 36 2.51 2.03 4.12
CA ILE A 36 3.73 1.43 3.56
C ILE A 36 3.53 -0.08 3.47
N PHE A 37 3.67 -0.61 2.26
CA PHE A 37 3.66 -2.06 2.01
C PHE A 37 5.06 -2.53 1.64
N TYR A 38 5.50 -3.61 2.27
CA TYR A 38 6.73 -4.31 1.89
C TYR A 38 6.36 -5.45 0.95
N ILE A 39 7.14 -5.61 -0.11
CA ILE A 39 7.06 -6.75 -1.02
C ILE A 39 8.41 -7.44 -1.06
N THR A 40 8.36 -8.76 -1.21
CA THR A 40 9.54 -9.60 -1.37
C THR A 40 9.67 -10.01 -2.82
N LEU A 41 10.86 -9.83 -3.38
CA LEU A 41 11.18 -10.18 -4.76
C LEU A 41 11.91 -11.51 -4.79
N GLU A 42 11.21 -12.57 -5.21
CA GLU A 42 11.82 -13.86 -5.49
C GLU A 42 12.33 -13.88 -6.94
N LEU A 43 13.66 -13.84 -7.12
CA LEU A 43 14.28 -13.80 -8.46
C LEU A 43 14.51 -15.19 -9.07
N GLY A 44 14.25 -16.26 -8.32
CA GLY A 44 14.52 -17.63 -8.75
C GLY A 44 16.01 -17.90 -8.97
N ASN A 45 16.33 -18.73 -9.98
CA ASN A 45 17.69 -19.17 -10.26
C ASN A 45 18.49 -18.13 -11.08
N VAL A 46 18.66 -16.94 -10.52
CA VAL A 46 19.59 -15.92 -11.06
C VAL A 46 21.03 -16.28 -10.69
N GLU A 47 21.97 -15.79 -11.48
CA GLU A 47 23.40 -15.95 -11.18
C GLU A 47 23.71 -15.24 -9.83
N PRO A 48 24.38 -15.92 -8.87
CA PRO A 48 24.56 -15.37 -7.51
C PRO A 48 25.29 -14.03 -7.43
N SER A 49 26.20 -13.74 -8.38
CA SER A 49 26.91 -12.46 -8.44
C SER A 49 26.09 -11.32 -9.04
N LEU A 50 24.92 -11.60 -9.63
CA LEU A 50 24.06 -10.61 -10.25
C LEU A 50 23.61 -9.55 -9.24
N ILE A 51 23.08 -9.95 -8.06
CA ILE A 51 22.60 -8.97 -7.07
C ILE A 51 23.73 -8.12 -6.49
N PRO A 52 24.85 -8.71 -6.00
CA PRO A 52 25.95 -7.92 -5.44
C PRO A 52 26.65 -7.00 -6.45
N SER A 53 26.53 -7.27 -7.76
CA SER A 53 27.12 -6.45 -8.82
C SER A 53 26.18 -5.38 -9.40
N CYS A 54 24.93 -5.33 -8.95
CA CYS A 54 23.95 -4.33 -9.38
C CYS A 54 24.03 -3.08 -8.49
N ASP A 55 24.49 -1.97 -9.07
CA ASP A 55 24.42 -0.65 -8.42
C ASP A 55 23.06 0.04 -8.59
N SER A 56 22.19 -0.51 -9.45
CA SER A 56 20.86 0.03 -9.73
C SER A 56 19.89 -1.07 -10.16
N TYR A 57 18.60 -0.79 -10.01
CA TYR A 57 17.52 -1.59 -10.56
C TYR A 57 16.42 -0.67 -11.10
N TYR A 58 15.68 -1.16 -12.09
CA TYR A 58 14.50 -0.48 -12.62
C TYR A 58 13.30 -1.41 -12.48
N LEU A 59 12.25 -0.95 -11.82
CA LEU A 59 11.04 -1.72 -11.56
C LEU A 59 9.83 -0.97 -12.12
N VAL A 60 9.06 -1.64 -12.96
CA VAL A 60 7.89 -1.06 -13.64
C VAL A 60 6.68 -1.97 -13.55
N GLY A 61 5.49 -1.36 -13.51
CA GLY A 61 4.21 -2.07 -13.57
C GLY A 61 3.85 -2.85 -12.31
N LEU A 62 4.25 -2.38 -11.12
CA LEU A 62 3.85 -2.97 -9.83
C LEU A 62 2.34 -2.92 -9.57
N ASP A 63 1.64 -2.04 -10.25
CA ASP A 63 0.19 -1.89 -10.28
C ASP A 63 -0.50 -2.83 -11.29
N THR A 64 0.28 -3.62 -12.03
CA THR A 64 -0.21 -4.54 -13.05
C THR A 64 -0.06 -5.98 -12.61
N SER A 65 -0.79 -6.91 -13.23
CA SER A 65 -0.59 -8.35 -12.98
C SER A 65 0.78 -8.89 -13.42
N THR A 66 1.61 -8.06 -14.06
CA THR A 66 2.84 -8.50 -14.74
C THR A 66 3.92 -7.41 -14.64
N PRO A 67 4.56 -7.28 -13.47
CA PRO A 67 5.67 -6.35 -13.29
C PRO A 67 6.93 -6.81 -14.03
N PHE A 68 7.84 -5.88 -14.29
CA PHE A 68 9.16 -6.17 -14.84
C PHE A 68 10.23 -5.51 -14.00
N ILE A 69 11.34 -6.22 -13.80
CA ILE A 69 12.55 -5.68 -13.17
C ILE A 69 13.75 -5.84 -14.10
N GLU A 70 14.57 -4.80 -14.20
CA GLU A 70 15.86 -4.85 -14.85
C GLU A 70 16.98 -4.81 -13.80
N LEU A 71 17.90 -5.77 -13.88
CA LEU A 71 19.09 -5.91 -13.03
C LEU A 71 20.31 -6.12 -13.91
N ALA A 72 21.27 -5.19 -13.89
CA ALA A 72 22.49 -5.22 -14.71
C ALA A 72 22.24 -5.59 -16.20
N GLY A 73 21.20 -5.02 -16.81
CA GLY A 73 20.83 -5.29 -18.21
C GLY A 73 20.05 -6.60 -18.44
N THR A 74 19.80 -7.40 -17.40
CA THR A 74 18.91 -8.57 -17.46
C THR A 74 17.49 -8.16 -17.10
N VAL A 75 16.55 -8.39 -18.00
CA VAL A 75 15.12 -8.12 -17.79
C VAL A 75 14.40 -9.38 -17.32
N LEU A 76 13.77 -9.30 -16.16
CA LEU A 76 12.96 -10.36 -15.56
C LEU A 76 11.49 -9.96 -15.56
N LYS A 77 10.64 -10.91 -15.96
CA LYS A 77 9.18 -10.78 -15.93
C LYS A 77 8.66 -11.41 -14.64
N GLY A 78 7.93 -10.62 -13.84
CA GLY A 78 7.35 -11.04 -12.58
C GLY A 78 5.86 -11.38 -12.65
N ARG A 79 5.34 -11.82 -11.51
CA ARG A 79 3.92 -11.96 -11.18
C ARG A 79 3.75 -11.73 -9.69
N HIS A 80 2.56 -11.29 -9.27
CA HIS A 80 2.22 -11.18 -7.86
C HIS A 80 1.78 -12.53 -7.32
N GLU A 81 2.33 -12.95 -6.19
CA GLU A 81 1.94 -14.16 -5.47
C GLU A 81 1.75 -13.82 -4.00
N THR A 82 0.66 -14.31 -3.39
CA THR A 82 0.41 -14.18 -1.95
C THR A 82 0.78 -15.49 -1.27
N LEU A 83 1.82 -15.46 -0.45
CA LEU A 83 2.30 -16.66 0.24
C LEU A 83 1.43 -16.96 1.48
N LEU A 84 1.38 -18.25 1.84
CA LEU A 84 0.78 -18.69 3.10
C LEU A 84 1.78 -18.52 4.23
N GLY A 85 1.39 -17.83 5.30
CA GLY A 85 2.21 -17.68 6.51
C GLY A 85 2.65 -16.24 6.76
N THR A 86 3.74 -16.09 7.50
CA THR A 86 4.32 -14.81 7.88
C THR A 86 5.79 -14.76 7.47
N GLU A 87 6.19 -13.67 6.84
CA GLU A 87 7.60 -13.38 6.57
C GLU A 87 8.20 -12.59 7.74
N LEU A 88 9.43 -12.93 8.12
CA LEU A 88 10.16 -12.25 9.18
C LEU A 88 11.28 -11.39 8.59
N LEU A 89 11.17 -10.08 8.78
CA LEU A 89 12.16 -9.11 8.35
C LEU A 89 13.03 -8.70 9.53
N PHE A 90 14.35 -8.85 9.41
CA PHE A 90 15.31 -8.44 10.45
C PHE A 90 15.96 -7.11 10.06
N SER A 91 15.59 -6.02 10.75
CA SER A 91 16.18 -4.69 10.53
C SER A 91 17.63 -4.66 11.02
N GLY A 92 18.59 -4.57 10.10
CA GLY A 92 20.03 -4.45 10.42
C GLY A 92 20.93 -5.44 9.68
N ALA A 93 20.35 -6.40 8.97
CA ALA A 93 21.06 -7.17 7.95
C ALA A 93 20.83 -6.51 6.59
N CYS A 94 21.89 -6.35 5.79
CA CYS A 94 21.71 -6.23 4.35
C CYS A 94 20.89 -7.46 3.93
N VAL A 95 19.69 -7.26 3.37
CA VAL A 95 18.73 -8.34 3.12
C VAL A 95 19.40 -9.39 2.24
N LEU A 96 19.74 -10.54 2.83
CA LEU A 96 20.09 -11.76 2.13
C LEU A 96 18.98 -12.75 2.45
N VAL A 97 18.09 -12.95 1.48
CA VAL A 97 17.13 -14.06 1.49
C VAL A 97 17.92 -15.33 1.20
N ALA A 98 17.85 -16.32 2.09
CA ALA A 98 18.41 -17.64 1.84
C ALA A 98 17.46 -18.74 2.36
N CYS A 99 16.95 -19.51 1.38
CA CYS A 99 16.26 -20.81 1.40
C CYS A 99 15.06 -20.99 2.33
#